data_AF-A0A7J4P190-F1
#
_entry.id   AF-A0A7J4P190-F1
#
_cell.length_a   1.000
_cell.length_b   1.000
_cell.length_c   1.000
_cell.angle_alpha   90.00
_cell.angle_beta   90.00
_cell.angle_gamma   90.00
#
_symmetry.space_group_name_H-M   'P 1'
#
loop_
_entity.id
_entity.type
_entity.pdbx_description
1 polymer ?
#
loop_
_entity_poly.entity_id
_entity_poly.type
_entity_poly.pdbx_seq_one_letter_code
_entity_poly.pdbx_strand_id
1 'polypeptide(L)'
;QRKYLVHSIRSTREWETQEKVGIVGEHQSKTYAVKKDGKVKAYFRAEVKEKTVLLHEFAGIDTDSVSSVAAFLRHIGEEKGAMELVSREAYVEPFDEYLFGLGASKRHVYGWQMKVVDHRRTLEKLAPVFETRIENSPHKGYTGTIPLNFYTVTVTLSFKGGKFKEAIGVPAKQKNDILINPRIFPKMLLGSRSLDELEEEYPDVRIKPEYRPLIDTLFPKGDAHIHTTY
;
A
#
# COMPACT_ATOMS: atom_id res chain seq x y z
N GLN A 1 10.55 -0.70 -1.64
CA GLN A 1 9.35 -1.35 -2.23
C GLN A 1 8.95 -2.61 -1.47
N ARG A 2 9.79 -3.65 -1.39
CA ARG A 2 9.44 -4.94 -0.73
C ARG A 2 9.14 -4.88 0.79
N LYS A 3 9.39 -3.76 1.45
CA LYS A 3 9.08 -3.58 2.88
C LYS A 3 7.57 -3.43 3.15
N TYR A 4 6.78 -3.04 2.15
CA TYR A 4 5.32 -2.88 2.29
C TYR A 4 4.58 -4.17 1.92
N LEU A 5 3.48 -4.45 2.62
CA LEU A 5 2.61 -5.61 2.40
C LEU A 5 2.06 -5.62 0.97
N VAL A 6 1.64 -4.45 0.48
CA VAL A 6 1.29 -4.22 -0.91
C VAL A 6 2.22 -3.15 -1.46
N HIS A 7 2.78 -3.42 -2.65
CA HIS A 7 3.62 -2.49 -3.37
C HIS A 7 3.50 -2.71 -4.89
N SER A 8 3.63 -1.62 -5.65
CA SER A 8 3.88 -1.72 -7.08
C SER A 8 5.38 -1.95 -7.35
N ILE A 9 5.67 -2.74 -8.38
CA ILE A 9 7.03 -2.95 -8.87
C ILE A 9 7.17 -2.07 -10.11
N ARG A 10 8.11 -1.11 -10.06
CA ARG A 10 8.47 -0.31 -11.23
C ARG A 10 9.47 -1.09 -12.09
N SER A 11 9.14 -1.25 -13.36
CA SER A 11 10.01 -1.74 -14.43
C SER A 11 11.16 -0.75 -14.70
N THR A 12 12.25 -1.25 -15.30
CA THR A 12 13.37 -0.40 -15.74
C THR A 12 12.91 0.74 -16.65
N ARG A 13 11.98 0.46 -17.56
CA ARG A 13 11.44 1.48 -18.48
C ARG A 13 10.72 2.61 -17.74
N GLU A 14 9.92 2.29 -16.72
CA GLU A 14 9.24 3.31 -15.91
C GLU A 14 10.25 4.17 -15.16
N TRP A 15 11.29 3.55 -14.59
CA TRP A 15 12.40 4.26 -13.93
C TRP A 15 13.12 5.22 -14.89
N GLU A 16 13.54 4.71 -16.05
CA GLU A 16 14.23 5.50 -17.07
C GLU A 16 13.35 6.62 -17.61
N THR A 17 12.06 6.36 -17.79
CA THR A 17 11.11 7.37 -18.26
C THR A 17 11.01 8.51 -17.26
N GLN A 18 10.75 8.20 -15.97
CA GLN A 18 10.66 9.20 -14.91
C GLN A 18 11.92 10.07 -14.82
N GLU A 19 13.10 9.46 -14.93
CA GLU A 19 14.36 10.20 -14.91
C GLU A 19 14.54 11.08 -16.16
N LYS A 20 14.20 10.55 -17.34
CA LYS A 20 14.31 11.29 -18.61
C LYS A 20 13.37 12.49 -18.67
N VAL A 21 12.14 12.34 -18.19
CA VAL A 21 11.15 13.43 -18.22
C VAL A 21 11.28 14.37 -17.03
N GLY A 22 11.96 13.94 -15.95
CA GLY A 22 12.07 14.71 -14.71
C GLY A 22 10.72 14.90 -14.02
N ILE A 23 9.80 13.93 -14.14
CA ILE A 23 8.44 14.01 -13.62
C ILE A 23 8.15 12.78 -12.75
N VAL A 24 7.54 13.00 -11.59
CA VAL A 24 6.97 11.97 -10.72
C VAL A 24 5.54 12.34 -10.38
N GLY A 25 4.59 11.58 -10.93
CA GLY A 25 3.19 11.94 -10.82
C GLY A 25 2.89 13.18 -11.66
N GLU A 26 2.36 14.22 -11.03
CA GLU A 26 2.10 15.52 -11.67
C GLU A 26 3.20 16.56 -11.41
N HIS A 27 4.30 16.16 -10.77
CA HIS A 27 5.33 17.07 -10.26
C HIS A 27 6.63 16.98 -11.04
N GLN A 28 7.22 18.14 -11.33
CA GLN A 28 8.62 18.20 -11.74
C GLN A 28 9.48 17.72 -10.58
N SER A 29 10.52 16.93 -10.84
CA SER A 29 11.35 16.40 -9.78
C SER A 29 12.78 16.18 -10.25
N LYS A 30 13.72 16.46 -9.36
CA LYS A 30 15.13 16.10 -9.55
C LYS A 30 15.47 14.93 -8.64
N THR A 31 16.15 13.93 -9.20
CA THR A 31 16.71 12.81 -8.44
C THR A 31 18.09 13.18 -7.91
N TYR A 32 18.32 12.93 -6.63
CA TYR A 32 19.60 13.10 -5.97
C TYR A 32 20.05 11.78 -5.38
N ALA A 33 21.35 11.48 -5.48
CA ALA A 33 21.95 10.29 -4.88
C ALA A 33 22.83 10.69 -3.69
N VAL A 34 22.62 10.03 -2.55
CA VAL A 34 23.48 10.15 -1.37
C VAL A 34 24.59 9.12 -1.50
N LYS A 35 25.84 9.58 -1.53
CA LYS A 35 27.03 8.72 -1.67
C LYS A 35 27.84 8.72 -0.37
N LYS A 36 28.25 7.54 0.07
CA LYS A 36 29.22 7.31 1.16
C LYS A 36 30.30 6.37 0.64
N ASP A 37 31.56 6.76 0.78
CA ASP A 37 32.72 5.99 0.27
C ASP A 37 32.60 5.63 -1.22
N GLY A 38 32.12 6.57 -2.02
CA GLY A 38 31.91 6.39 -3.47
C GLY A 38 30.71 5.52 -3.86
N LYS A 39 30.01 4.90 -2.90
CA LYS A 39 28.84 4.04 -3.15
C LYS A 39 27.54 4.79 -2.87
N VAL A 40 26.53 4.60 -3.72
CA VAL A 40 25.18 5.11 -3.48
C VAL A 40 24.58 4.34 -2.29
N LYS A 41 24.14 5.09 -1.27
CA LYS A 41 23.51 4.55 -0.05
C LYS A 41 22.03 4.86 0.04
N ALA A 42 21.63 5.99 -0.53
CA ALA A 42 20.25 6.41 -0.63
C ALA A 42 20.02 7.22 -1.90
N TYR A 43 18.77 7.39 -2.28
CA TYR A 43 18.37 8.44 -3.21
C TYR A 43 17.12 9.14 -2.70
N PHE A 44 16.90 10.35 -3.18
CA PHE A 44 15.64 11.07 -2.97
C PHE A 44 15.26 11.86 -4.21
N ARG A 45 13.98 12.20 -4.30
CA ARG A 45 13.41 13.02 -5.37
C ARG A 45 12.73 14.24 -4.78
N ALA A 46 13.15 15.42 -5.20
CA ALA A 46 12.64 16.66 -4.65
C ALA A 46 12.42 17.75 -5.71
N GLU A 47 11.46 18.61 -5.42
CA GLU A 47 11.14 19.83 -6.17
C GLU A 47 11.21 21.02 -5.21
N VAL A 48 11.56 22.20 -5.72
CA VAL A 48 11.27 23.45 -5.03
C VAL A 48 10.24 24.18 -5.87
N LYS A 49 9.02 24.25 -5.36
CA LYS A 49 7.87 24.84 -6.02
C LYS A 49 7.37 26.02 -5.19
N GLU A 50 7.41 27.21 -5.78
CA GLU A 50 7.06 28.46 -5.09
C GLU A 50 7.84 28.61 -3.78
N LYS A 51 7.16 28.59 -2.64
CA LYS A 51 7.75 28.76 -1.31
C LYS A 51 7.93 27.43 -0.55
N THR A 52 7.82 26.30 -1.23
CA THR A 52 7.82 24.97 -0.60
C THR A 52 8.83 24.05 -1.27
N VAL A 53 9.65 23.39 -0.45
CA VAL A 53 10.43 22.22 -0.85
C VAL A 53 9.53 20.99 -0.73
N LEU A 54 9.31 20.29 -1.83
CA LEU A 54 8.53 19.07 -1.90
C LEU A 54 9.47 17.87 -1.99
N LEU A 55 9.46 17.01 -0.98
CA LEU A 55 10.10 15.69 -1.05
C LEU A 55 9.06 14.68 -1.54
N HIS A 56 9.29 14.11 -2.73
CA HIS A 56 8.36 13.18 -3.38
C HIS A 56 8.63 11.72 -3.06
N GLU A 57 9.90 11.37 -2.86
CA GLU A 57 10.33 10.01 -2.60
C GLU A 57 11.68 10.04 -1.88
N PHE A 58 11.83 9.22 -0.85
CA PHE A 58 13.10 8.93 -0.21
C PHE A 58 13.28 7.42 -0.06
N ALA A 59 14.46 6.94 -0.46
CA ALA A 59 14.87 5.57 -0.24
C ALA A 59 16.25 5.59 0.42
N GLY A 60 16.25 5.83 1.72
CA GLY A 60 17.40 5.65 2.61
C GLY A 60 17.17 4.53 3.62
N ILE A 61 18.26 4.10 4.24
CA ILE A 61 18.29 2.96 5.17
C ILE A 61 18.94 3.30 6.53
N ASP A 62 19.47 4.51 6.70
CA ASP A 62 20.14 4.93 7.93
C ASP A 62 19.79 6.36 8.35
N THR A 63 19.88 6.62 9.65
CA THR A 63 19.57 7.90 10.31
C THR A 63 20.54 9.02 9.90
N ASP A 64 21.80 8.70 9.62
CA ASP A 64 22.81 9.66 9.16
C ASP A 64 22.39 10.30 7.82
N SER A 65 21.85 9.49 6.91
CA SER A 65 21.33 9.93 5.62
C SER A 65 20.13 10.88 5.77
N VAL A 66 19.24 10.65 6.75
CA VAL A 66 18.03 11.47 6.97
C VAL A 66 18.39 12.92 7.29
N SER A 67 19.26 13.14 8.29
CA SER A 67 19.67 14.49 8.70
C SER A 67 20.44 15.24 7.60
N SER A 68 21.29 14.52 6.86
CA SER A 68 22.05 15.08 5.72
C SER A 68 21.12 15.50 4.59
N VAL A 69 20.11 14.69 4.27
CA VAL A 69 19.09 15.01 3.26
C VAL A 69 18.26 16.20 3.72
N ALA A 70 17.83 16.26 4.99
CA ALA A 70 17.08 17.40 5.51
C ALA A 70 17.87 18.71 5.43
N ALA A 71 19.16 18.69 5.78
CA ALA A 71 20.04 19.85 5.65
C ALA A 71 20.20 20.30 4.19
N PHE A 72 20.36 19.33 3.27
CA PHE A 72 20.43 19.61 1.84
C PHE A 72 19.13 20.21 1.29
N LEU A 73 17.98 19.63 1.66
CA LEU A 73 16.66 20.14 1.26
C LEU A 73 16.42 21.56 1.77
N ARG A 74 16.85 21.86 3.00
CA ARG A 74 16.82 23.23 3.54
C ARG A 74 17.67 24.17 2.69
N HIS A 75 18.92 23.79 2.38
CA HIS A 75 19.83 24.61 1.60
C HIS A 75 19.28 24.96 0.21
N ILE A 76 18.80 23.98 -0.56
CA ILE A 76 18.21 24.24 -1.88
C ILE A 76 16.89 25.05 -1.79
N GLY A 77 16.21 24.97 -0.65
CA GLY A 77 15.03 25.77 -0.36
C GLY A 77 15.40 27.24 -0.11
N GLU A 78 16.39 27.48 0.75
CA GLU A 78 16.91 28.82 1.08
C GLU A 78 17.42 29.55 -0.17
N GLU A 79 18.16 28.87 -1.05
CA GLU A 79 18.63 29.45 -2.33
C GLU A 79 17.49 29.95 -3.23
N LYS A 80 16.29 29.40 -3.05
CA LYS A 80 15.10 29.71 -3.85
C LYS A 80 14.02 30.46 -3.07
N GLY A 81 14.30 30.86 -1.83
CA GLY A 81 13.34 31.57 -0.97
C GLY A 81 12.16 30.71 -0.49
N ALA A 82 12.31 29.39 -0.47
CA ALA A 82 11.33 28.49 0.13
C ALA A 82 11.39 28.55 1.67
N MET A 83 10.21 28.50 2.30
CA MET A 83 10.02 28.62 3.75
C MET A 83 9.43 27.37 4.37
N GLU A 84 8.97 26.42 3.55
CA GLU A 84 8.31 25.20 3.99
C GLU A 84 8.99 23.96 3.41
N LEU A 85 8.99 22.86 4.18
CA LEU A 85 9.35 21.53 3.71
C LEU A 85 8.14 20.61 3.89
N VAL A 86 7.75 19.92 2.83
CA VAL A 86 6.66 18.96 2.84
C VAL A 86 7.16 17.62 2.31
N SER A 87 7.14 16.60 3.16
CA SER A 87 7.21 15.21 2.73
C SER A 87 5.86 14.78 2.15
N ARG A 88 5.89 14.19 0.96
CA ARG A 88 4.72 13.58 0.30
C ARG A 88 4.76 12.05 0.34
N GLU A 89 5.59 11.49 1.22
CA GLU A 89 5.64 10.04 1.41
C GLU A 89 4.29 9.54 1.99
N ALA A 90 3.84 8.38 1.51
CA ALA A 90 2.50 7.88 1.81
C ALA A 90 2.40 7.16 3.17
N TYR A 91 3.54 6.80 3.77
CA TYR A 91 3.67 6.08 5.04
C TYR A 91 4.60 6.85 5.95
N VAL A 92 4.56 6.55 7.25
CA VAL A 92 5.56 7.08 8.18
C VAL A 92 6.88 6.38 7.88
N GLU A 93 7.76 7.09 7.20
CA GLU A 93 9.13 6.67 6.92
C GLU A 93 10.09 7.26 7.95
N PRO A 94 11.34 6.76 8.05
CA PRO A 94 12.34 7.35 8.94
C PRO A 94 12.54 8.86 8.74
N PHE A 95 12.30 9.36 7.51
CA PHE A 95 12.33 10.80 7.24
C PHE A 95 11.14 11.53 7.86
N ASP A 96 9.93 10.97 7.82
CA ASP A 96 8.75 11.56 8.46
C ASP A 96 8.87 11.56 9.98
N GLU A 97 9.40 10.48 10.57
CA GLU A 97 9.69 10.43 12.02
C GLU A 97 10.65 11.54 12.44
N TYR A 98 11.69 11.77 11.65
CA TYR A 98 12.62 12.89 11.86
C TYR A 98 11.91 14.24 11.78
N LEU A 99 11.06 14.45 10.77
CA LEU A 99 10.28 15.69 10.64
C LEU A 99 9.30 15.89 11.81
N PHE A 100 8.64 14.83 12.28
CA PHE A 100 7.78 14.90 13.47
C PHE A 100 8.56 15.28 14.73
N GLY A 101 9.79 14.78 14.87
CA GLY A 101 10.71 15.19 15.94
C GLY A 101 11.07 16.69 15.90
N LEU A 102 10.97 17.32 14.73
CA LEU A 102 11.17 18.77 14.53
C LEU A 102 9.87 19.58 14.63
N GLY A 103 8.72 18.94 14.92
CA GLY A 103 7.43 19.61 15.06
C GLY A 103 6.58 19.64 13.79
N ALA A 104 6.88 18.83 12.77
CA ALA A 104 6.02 18.71 11.60
C ALA A 104 4.63 18.15 11.98
N SER A 105 3.61 18.53 11.21
CA SER A 105 2.25 18.00 11.34
C SER A 105 1.92 17.05 10.19
N LYS A 106 1.18 15.98 10.48
CA LYS A 106 0.70 15.05 9.46
C LYS A 106 -0.57 15.58 8.80
N ARG A 107 -0.64 15.55 7.47
CA ARG A 107 -1.86 15.79 6.71
C ARG A 107 -2.47 14.46 6.26
N HIS A 108 -3.80 14.41 6.15
CA HIS A 108 -4.47 13.24 5.57
C HIS A 108 -4.12 13.12 4.09
N VAL A 109 -3.62 11.95 3.71
CA VAL A 109 -3.30 11.62 2.32
C VAL A 109 -4.55 11.09 1.60
N TYR A 110 -4.63 11.38 0.30
CA TYR A 110 -5.69 10.84 -0.54
C TYR A 110 -5.58 9.31 -0.60
N GLY A 111 -6.69 8.62 -0.31
CA GLY A 111 -6.78 7.17 -0.45
C GLY A 111 -7.06 6.77 -1.90
N TRP A 112 -6.25 5.86 -2.45
CA TRP A 112 -6.44 5.34 -3.81
C TRP A 112 -7.83 4.73 -4.00
N GLN A 113 -8.52 5.18 -5.05
CA GLN A 113 -9.74 4.54 -5.53
C GLN A 113 -9.38 3.44 -6.52
N MET A 114 -9.59 2.19 -6.11
CA MET A 114 -9.29 1.02 -6.93
C MET A 114 -10.56 0.22 -7.19
N LYS A 115 -10.57 -0.51 -8.30
CA LYS A 115 -11.65 -1.42 -8.66
C LYS A 115 -11.07 -2.79 -8.97
N VAL A 116 -11.59 -3.82 -8.30
CA VAL A 116 -11.34 -5.20 -8.70
C VAL A 116 -12.24 -5.51 -9.89
N VAL A 117 -11.62 -5.69 -11.06
CA VAL A 117 -12.35 -5.91 -12.33
C VAL A 117 -12.88 -7.34 -12.42
N ASP A 118 -12.12 -8.31 -11.92
CA ASP A 118 -12.49 -9.72 -11.90
C ASP A 118 -12.14 -10.30 -10.52
N HIS A 119 -13.16 -10.46 -9.67
CA HIS A 119 -13.00 -10.94 -8.29
C HIS A 119 -12.42 -12.35 -8.24
N ARG A 120 -12.91 -13.26 -9.09
CA ARG A 120 -12.46 -14.65 -9.11
C ARG A 120 -10.99 -14.72 -9.48
N ARG A 121 -10.62 -14.14 -10.63
CA ARG A 121 -9.24 -14.18 -11.12
C ARG A 121 -8.27 -13.45 -10.21
N THR A 122 -8.70 -12.38 -9.55
CA THR A 122 -7.87 -11.66 -8.57
C THR A 122 -7.58 -12.54 -7.36
N LEU A 123 -8.60 -13.20 -6.81
CA LEU A 123 -8.45 -14.09 -5.67
C LEU A 123 -7.65 -15.36 -6.02
N GLU A 124 -7.83 -15.93 -7.21
CA GLU A 124 -7.00 -17.04 -7.72
C GLU A 124 -5.52 -16.66 -7.79
N LYS A 125 -5.21 -15.46 -8.29
CA LYS A 125 -3.82 -14.96 -8.35
C LYS A 125 -3.20 -14.80 -6.96
N LEU A 126 -4.00 -14.52 -5.94
CA LEU A 126 -3.55 -14.38 -4.56
C LEU A 126 -3.43 -15.72 -3.81
N ALA A 127 -3.76 -16.85 -4.44
CA ALA A 127 -3.70 -18.16 -3.82
C ALA A 127 -2.37 -18.44 -3.06
N PRO A 128 -1.16 -18.19 -3.63
CA PRO A 128 0.09 -18.41 -2.90
C PRO A 128 0.22 -17.57 -1.62
N VAL A 129 -0.35 -16.36 -1.63
CA VAL A 129 -0.37 -15.47 -0.46
C VAL A 129 -1.31 -16.03 0.60
N PHE A 130 -2.50 -16.49 0.21
CA PHE A 130 -3.46 -17.12 1.12
C PHE A 130 -2.92 -18.40 1.75
N GLU A 131 -2.29 -19.27 0.96
CA GLU A 131 -1.65 -20.48 1.49
C GLU A 131 -0.58 -20.15 2.53
N THR A 132 0.27 -19.15 2.24
CA THR A 132 1.33 -18.71 3.17
C THR A 132 0.74 -18.14 4.45
N ARG A 133 -0.34 -17.35 4.36
CA ARG A 133 -1.03 -16.77 5.53
C ARG A 133 -1.69 -17.84 6.38
N ILE A 134 -2.35 -18.83 5.76
CA ILE A 134 -2.96 -19.96 6.46
C ILE A 134 -1.91 -20.80 7.17
N GLU A 135 -0.79 -21.11 6.50
CA GLU A 135 0.28 -21.93 7.08
C GLU A 135 0.92 -21.29 8.32
N ASN A 136 0.98 -19.94 8.35
CA ASN A 136 1.59 -19.17 9.44
C ASN A 136 0.56 -18.61 10.44
N SER A 137 -0.62 -19.20 10.55
CA SER A 137 -1.67 -18.77 11.47
C SER A 137 -2.27 -19.93 12.27
N PRO A 138 -3.15 -19.67 13.24
CA PRO A 138 -3.93 -20.71 13.93
C PRO A 138 -4.80 -21.57 12.99
N HIS A 139 -4.99 -21.17 11.73
CA HIS A 139 -5.74 -21.92 10.73
C HIS A 139 -4.86 -22.89 9.91
N LYS A 140 -3.62 -23.14 10.30
CA LYS A 140 -2.72 -24.08 9.62
C LYS A 140 -3.42 -25.41 9.31
N GLY A 141 -3.31 -25.85 8.05
CA GLY A 141 -3.97 -27.05 7.57
C GLY A 141 -5.47 -26.90 7.23
N TYR A 142 -6.01 -25.67 7.20
CA TYR A 142 -7.43 -25.39 6.93
C TYR A 142 -7.96 -26.17 5.72
N THR A 143 -9.11 -26.82 5.92
CA THR A 143 -9.85 -27.54 4.90
C THR A 143 -11.30 -27.08 4.97
N GLY A 144 -11.80 -26.51 3.88
CA GLY A 144 -13.12 -25.90 3.86
C GLY A 144 -13.27 -24.91 2.72
N THR A 145 -14.37 -24.16 2.76
CA THR A 145 -14.71 -23.17 1.74
C THR A 145 -14.99 -21.82 2.37
N ILE A 146 -14.71 -20.75 1.62
CA ILE A 146 -14.88 -19.37 2.04
C ILE A 146 -15.69 -18.63 0.96
N PRO A 147 -17.00 -18.44 1.16
CA PRO A 147 -17.89 -17.83 0.17
C PRO A 147 -17.95 -16.31 0.32
N LEU A 148 -17.20 -15.58 -0.52
CA LEU A 148 -17.17 -14.12 -0.55
C LEU A 148 -18.27 -13.57 -1.47
N ASN A 149 -19.29 -12.91 -0.92
CA ASN A 149 -20.40 -12.34 -1.70
C ASN A 149 -20.16 -10.85 -2.03
N PHE A 150 -20.14 -10.53 -3.32
CA PHE A 150 -19.98 -9.20 -3.91
C PHE A 150 -21.28 -8.68 -4.56
N TYR A 151 -22.42 -8.95 -3.92
CA TYR A 151 -23.81 -8.63 -4.32
C TYR A 151 -24.36 -9.37 -5.53
N THR A 152 -23.62 -9.39 -6.63
CA THR A 152 -24.05 -10.00 -7.89
C THR A 152 -23.41 -11.36 -8.11
N VAL A 153 -22.22 -11.56 -7.54
CA VAL A 153 -21.44 -12.79 -7.64
C VAL A 153 -20.96 -13.19 -6.25
N THR A 154 -21.00 -14.48 -5.96
CA THR A 154 -20.30 -15.08 -4.83
C THR A 154 -19.10 -15.84 -5.37
N VAL A 155 -17.90 -15.50 -4.90
CA VAL A 155 -16.67 -16.23 -5.20
C VAL A 155 -16.35 -17.11 -4.00
N THR A 156 -16.38 -18.42 -4.20
CA THR A 156 -16.05 -19.40 -3.16
C THR A 156 -14.62 -19.88 -3.34
N LEU A 157 -13.77 -19.65 -2.33
CA LEU A 157 -12.41 -20.19 -2.29
C LEU A 157 -12.43 -21.55 -1.58
N SER A 158 -11.81 -22.56 -2.18
CA SER A 158 -11.73 -23.90 -1.60
C SER A 158 -10.30 -24.23 -1.18
N PHE A 159 -10.14 -24.77 0.03
CA PHE A 159 -8.85 -25.18 0.58
C PHE A 159 -8.90 -26.64 1.07
N LYS A 160 -7.76 -27.33 0.97
CA LYS A 160 -7.56 -28.67 1.54
C LYS A 160 -6.15 -28.79 2.10
N GLY A 161 -6.05 -29.04 3.41
CA GLY A 161 -4.77 -29.12 4.11
C GLY A 161 -3.96 -27.83 4.02
N GLY A 162 -4.61 -26.66 4.06
CA GLY A 162 -3.98 -25.35 3.90
C GLY A 162 -3.60 -24.98 2.47
N LYS A 163 -3.85 -25.87 1.49
CA LYS A 163 -3.58 -25.63 0.07
C LYS A 163 -4.81 -25.16 -0.67
N PHE A 164 -4.65 -24.12 -1.48
CA PHE A 164 -5.68 -23.62 -2.37
C PHE A 164 -6.00 -24.68 -3.42
N LYS A 165 -7.29 -24.84 -3.72
CA LYS A 165 -7.76 -25.77 -4.75
C LYS A 165 -8.34 -25.05 -5.93
N GLU A 166 -9.26 -24.13 -5.68
CA GLU A 166 -9.95 -23.41 -6.73
C GLU A 166 -10.69 -22.19 -6.17
N ALA A 167 -11.07 -21.29 -7.07
CA ALA A 167 -12.08 -20.27 -6.82
C ALA A 167 -13.22 -20.47 -7.81
N ILE A 168 -14.46 -20.61 -7.30
CA ILE A 168 -15.63 -20.75 -8.15
C ILE A 168 -16.51 -19.51 -7.99
N GLY A 169 -16.80 -18.83 -9.10
CA GLY A 169 -17.73 -17.71 -9.13
C GLY A 169 -19.12 -18.17 -9.59
N VAL A 170 -20.16 -17.87 -8.80
CA VAL A 170 -21.56 -18.14 -9.15
C VAL A 170 -22.43 -16.91 -8.88
N PRO A 171 -23.60 -16.76 -9.53
CA PRO A 171 -24.55 -15.72 -9.17
C PRO A 171 -24.86 -15.73 -7.67
N ALA A 172 -24.86 -14.55 -7.05
CA ALA A 172 -25.05 -14.44 -5.61
C ALA A 172 -26.48 -14.81 -5.19
N LYS A 173 -26.61 -15.42 -3.99
CA LYS A 173 -27.88 -15.64 -3.31
C LYS A 173 -28.07 -14.61 -2.19
N GLN A 174 -29.31 -14.36 -1.78
CA GLN A 174 -29.61 -13.31 -0.79
C GLN A 174 -29.03 -13.57 0.61
N LYS A 175 -28.87 -14.84 1.02
CA LYS A 175 -28.32 -15.21 2.32
C LYS A 175 -26.90 -15.73 2.14
N ASN A 176 -25.91 -14.98 2.62
CA ASN A 176 -24.50 -15.34 2.52
C ASN A 176 -23.76 -15.03 3.82
N ASP A 177 -22.80 -15.88 4.15
CA ASP A 177 -22.05 -15.81 5.41
C ASP A 177 -21.04 -14.65 5.45
N ILE A 178 -20.58 -14.22 4.28
CA ILE A 178 -19.61 -13.15 4.09
C ILE A 178 -20.11 -12.23 2.97
N LEU A 179 -20.59 -11.05 3.34
CA LEU A 179 -21.09 -10.02 2.42
C LEU A 179 -20.13 -8.84 2.43
N ILE A 180 -19.66 -8.44 1.25
CA ILE A 180 -18.71 -7.33 1.12
C ILE A 180 -19.10 -6.47 -0.09
N ASN A 181 -19.22 -5.16 0.12
CA ASN A 181 -19.39 -4.23 -0.98
C ASN A 181 -18.21 -4.30 -1.96
N PRO A 182 -18.42 -4.62 -3.25
CA PRO A 182 -17.32 -4.72 -4.23
C PRO A 182 -16.54 -3.42 -4.44
N ARG A 183 -17.13 -2.25 -4.12
CA ARG A 183 -16.43 -0.96 -4.17
C ARG A 183 -15.52 -0.74 -2.96
N ILE A 184 -15.80 -1.42 -1.85
CA ILE A 184 -15.06 -1.29 -0.58
C ILE A 184 -14.06 -2.44 -0.42
N PHE A 185 -14.33 -3.59 -1.02
CA PHE A 185 -13.44 -4.76 -1.04
C PHE A 185 -11.97 -4.41 -1.34
N PRO A 186 -11.62 -3.49 -2.27
CA PRO A 186 -10.23 -3.08 -2.48
C PRO A 186 -9.52 -2.58 -1.22
N LYS A 187 -10.22 -1.88 -0.31
CA LYS A 187 -9.63 -1.40 0.96
C LYS A 187 -9.19 -2.59 1.84
N MET A 188 -10.03 -3.61 1.94
CA MET A 188 -9.74 -4.85 2.66
C MET A 188 -8.64 -5.66 1.95
N LEU A 189 -8.79 -5.84 0.64
CA LEU A 189 -7.88 -6.62 -0.20
C LEU A 189 -6.45 -6.13 -0.12
N LEU A 190 -6.26 -4.81 -0.08
CA LEU A 190 -4.96 -4.18 -0.04
C LEU A 190 -4.45 -3.96 1.39
N GLY A 191 -5.29 -4.19 2.41
CA GLY A 191 -4.95 -4.03 3.82
C GLY A 191 -5.01 -2.59 4.34
N SER A 192 -5.58 -1.65 3.59
CA SER A 192 -5.65 -0.23 4.02
C SER A 192 -6.68 0.02 5.13
N ARG A 193 -7.58 -0.94 5.35
CA ARG A 193 -8.54 -0.98 6.45
C ARG A 193 -8.68 -2.41 6.98
N SER A 194 -8.80 -2.56 8.30
CA SER A 194 -9.19 -3.84 8.91
C SER A 194 -10.66 -4.14 8.68
N LEU A 195 -11.08 -5.37 8.96
CA LEU A 195 -12.49 -5.74 8.91
C LEU A 195 -13.35 -4.89 9.86
N ASP A 196 -12.87 -4.66 11.09
CA ASP A 196 -13.58 -3.87 12.09
C ASP A 196 -13.81 -2.42 11.63
N GLU A 197 -12.78 -1.78 11.07
CA GLU A 197 -12.90 -0.42 10.51
C GLU A 197 -13.91 -0.37 9.35
N LEU A 198 -13.96 -1.43 8.54
CA LEU A 198 -14.88 -1.49 7.40
C LEU A 198 -16.32 -1.72 7.82
N GLU A 199 -16.58 -2.55 8.83
CA GLU A 199 -17.95 -2.77 9.33
C GLU A 199 -18.49 -1.53 10.07
N GLU A 200 -17.62 -0.77 10.73
CA GLU A 200 -17.98 0.51 11.35
C GLU A 200 -18.30 1.58 10.29
N GLU A 201 -17.48 1.69 9.23
CA GLU A 201 -17.67 2.66 8.15
C GLU A 201 -18.82 2.27 7.18
N TYR A 202 -19.08 0.97 6.99
CA TYR A 202 -19.92 0.44 5.91
C TYR A 202 -20.90 -0.65 6.40
N PRO A 203 -22.20 -0.33 6.59
CA PRO A 203 -23.23 -1.27 7.07
C PRO A 203 -23.50 -2.49 6.17
N ASP A 204 -22.97 -2.46 4.96
CA ASP A 204 -23.09 -3.46 3.91
C ASP A 204 -21.85 -4.37 3.79
N VAL A 205 -20.90 -4.21 4.71
CA VAL A 205 -19.89 -5.23 5.07
C VAL A 205 -20.45 -6.02 6.25
N ARG A 206 -20.65 -7.33 6.07
CA ARG A 206 -21.18 -8.21 7.12
C ARG A 206 -20.52 -9.56 7.04
N ILE A 207 -19.80 -9.93 8.10
CA ILE A 207 -19.14 -11.23 8.19
C ILE A 207 -19.63 -11.96 9.43
N LYS A 208 -20.13 -13.18 9.24
CA LYS A 208 -20.53 -14.01 10.36
C LYS A 208 -19.37 -14.27 11.33
N PRO A 209 -19.59 -14.29 12.65
CA PRO A 209 -18.54 -14.42 13.66
C PRO A 209 -17.57 -15.58 13.43
N GLU A 210 -18.06 -16.73 12.97
CA GLU A 210 -17.24 -17.92 12.73
C GLU A 210 -16.19 -17.76 11.61
N TYR A 211 -16.39 -16.82 10.68
CA TYR A 211 -15.44 -16.57 9.58
C TYR A 211 -14.44 -15.45 9.88
N ARG A 212 -14.68 -14.62 10.90
CA ARG A 212 -13.85 -13.42 11.15
C ARG A 212 -12.37 -13.76 11.32
N PRO A 213 -11.96 -14.73 12.17
CA PRO A 213 -10.53 -15.01 12.37
C PRO A 213 -9.83 -15.44 11.07
N LEU A 214 -10.56 -16.17 10.22
CA LEU A 214 -10.05 -16.61 8.92
C LEU A 214 -9.97 -15.45 7.92
N ILE A 215 -10.95 -14.56 7.90
CA ILE A 215 -10.92 -13.37 7.04
C ILE A 215 -9.80 -12.41 7.44
N ASP A 216 -9.60 -12.15 8.74
CA ASP A 216 -8.48 -11.34 9.21
C ASP A 216 -7.13 -11.98 8.88
N THR A 217 -7.05 -13.31 8.90
CA THR A 217 -5.87 -14.05 8.43
C THR A 217 -5.63 -13.85 6.94
N LEU A 218 -6.68 -13.91 6.11
CA LEU A 218 -6.55 -13.82 4.66
C LEU A 218 -6.37 -12.40 4.14
N PHE A 219 -6.94 -11.41 4.82
CA PHE A 219 -6.93 -10.00 4.46
C PHE A 219 -6.52 -9.12 5.65
N PRO A 220 -5.31 -9.31 6.18
CA PRO A 220 -4.86 -8.54 7.34
C PRO A 220 -4.72 -7.07 6.97
N LYS A 221 -4.99 -6.21 7.94
CA LYS A 221 -4.59 -4.81 7.86
C LYS A 221 -3.06 -4.73 7.76
N GLY A 222 -2.56 -3.81 6.94
CA GLY A 222 -1.14 -3.56 6.81
C GLY A 222 -0.85 -2.33 5.96
N ASP A 223 0.44 -2.03 5.80
CA ASP A 223 0.87 -0.87 5.02
C ASP A 223 0.82 -1.18 3.52
N ALA A 224 -0.03 -0.43 2.81
CA ALA A 224 -0.46 -0.70 1.45
C ALA A 224 0.00 0.36 0.43
N HIS A 225 1.28 0.39 0.07
CA HIS A 225 1.82 1.44 -0.78
C HIS A 225 1.60 1.20 -2.27
N ILE A 226 1.32 2.27 -3.03
CA ILE A 226 1.35 2.23 -4.49
C ILE A 226 2.27 3.36 -4.93
N HIS A 227 3.42 3.00 -5.52
CA HIS A 227 4.22 3.99 -6.22
C HIS A 227 3.45 4.43 -7.46
N THR A 228 3.13 5.71 -7.50
CA THR A 228 2.51 6.33 -8.65
C THR A 228 3.52 6.52 -9.76
N THR A 229 3.07 6.27 -10.99
CA THR A 229 3.85 6.48 -12.21
C THR A 229 3.10 7.38 -13.19
N TYR A 230 2.15 8.21 -12.72
CA TYR A 230 1.56 9.24 -13.58
C TYR A 230 2.67 10.12 -14.16
#